data_AF-A0A927FQP8-F1
#
_entry.id   AF-A0A927FQP8-F1
#
_cell.length_a   1.000
_cell.length_b   1.000
_cell.length_c   1.000
_cell.angle_alpha   90.00
_cell.angle_beta   90.00
_cell.angle_gamma   90.00
#
_symmetry.space_group_name_H-M   'P 1'
#
loop_
_entity.id
_entity.type
_entity.pdbx_description
1 polymer ?
#
loop_
_entity_poly.entity_id
_entity_poly.type
_entity_poly.pdbx_seq_one_letter_code
_entity_poly.pdbx_strand_id
1 'polypeptide(L)'
;MKTLLHILLVLHLLGWAIVLGGVLVSMRPPKLPKGVLHGILTALVTGVLMVGIAESSDTIDDPDMAKITVKLLVALVVTALVIVGVRKPAKVTTGLLGAIAGLTALNVAIAVLWR
;
A
#
# COMPACT_ATOMS: atom_id res chain seq x y z
N MET A 1 -17.39 -6.70 -14.87
CA MET A 1 -16.80 -6.04 -13.67
C MET A 1 -15.71 -6.88 -13.01
N LYS A 2 -15.89 -8.20 -12.86
CA LYS A 2 -14.90 -9.11 -12.23
C LYS A 2 -13.47 -9.04 -12.82
N THR A 3 -13.32 -9.00 -14.15
CA THR A 3 -12.01 -8.89 -14.80
C THR A 3 -11.27 -7.60 -14.43
N LEU A 4 -11.97 -6.46 -14.39
CA LEU A 4 -11.40 -5.18 -13.99
C LEU A 4 -10.92 -5.23 -12.53
N LEU A 5 -11.70 -5.80 -11.62
CA LEU A 5 -11.30 -6.00 -10.23
C LEU A 5 -10.04 -6.86 -10.10
N HIS A 6 -9.93 -7.94 -10.86
CA HIS A 6 -8.71 -8.75 -10.85
C HIS A 6 -7.49 -7.98 -11.38
N ILE A 7 -7.66 -7.17 -12.43
CA ILE A 7 -6.58 -6.30 -12.92
C ILE A 7 -6.17 -5.29 -11.84
N LEU A 8 -7.14 -4.63 -11.20
CA LEU A 8 -6.87 -3.68 -10.11
C LEU A 8 -6.19 -4.37 -8.93
N LEU A 9 -6.61 -5.59 -8.58
CA LEU A 9 -5.99 -6.39 -7.54
C LEU A 9 -4.54 -6.71 -7.86
N VAL A 10 -4.24 -7.10 -9.10
CA VAL A 10 -2.85 -7.33 -9.54
C VAL A 10 -2.02 -6.06 -9.40
N LEU A 11 -2.52 -4.92 -9.88
CA LEU A 11 -1.84 -3.63 -9.75
C LEU A 11 -1.65 -3.22 -8.28
N HIS A 12 -2.64 -3.49 -7.42
CA HIS A 12 -2.58 -3.25 -5.99
C HIS A 12 -1.44 -4.03 -5.33
N LEU A 13 -1.35 -5.33 -5.64
CA LEU A 13 -0.30 -6.21 -5.13
C LEU A 13 1.08 -5.81 -5.63
N LEU A 14 1.20 -5.43 -6.92
CA LEU A 14 2.44 -4.91 -7.48
C LEU A 14 2.87 -3.60 -6.80
N GLY A 15 1.92 -2.71 -6.50
CA GLY A 15 2.18 -1.49 -5.74
C GLY A 15 2.80 -1.78 -4.38
N TRP A 16 2.21 -2.70 -3.60
CA TRP A 16 2.76 -3.14 -2.32
C TRP A 16 4.13 -3.84 -2.45
N ALA A 17 4.32 -4.65 -3.50
CA ALA A 17 5.60 -5.30 -3.77
C ALA A 17 6.72 -4.28 -4.05
N ILE A 18 6.43 -3.22 -4.81
CA ILE A 18 7.36 -2.12 -5.08
C ILE A 18 7.71 -1.39 -3.78
N VAL A 19 6.72 -1.12 -2.91
CA VAL A 19 6.96 -0.44 -1.63
C VAL A 19 7.85 -1.30 -0.72
N LEU A 20 7.46 -2.55 -0.48
CA LEU A 20 8.19 -3.43 0.42
C LEU A 20 9.59 -3.74 -0.13
N GLY A 21 9.68 -4.19 -1.38
CA GLY A 21 10.94 -4.53 -2.03
C GLY A 21 11.87 -3.33 -2.14
N GLY A 22 11.37 -2.18 -2.61
CA GLY A 22 12.15 -0.96 -2.79
C GLY A 22 12.74 -0.42 -1.49
N VAL A 23 12.02 -0.57 -0.37
CA VAL A 23 12.49 -0.14 0.96
C VAL A 23 13.50 -1.12 1.54
N LEU A 24 13.26 -2.43 1.43
CA LEU A 24 14.16 -3.47 1.95
C LEU A 24 15.54 -3.42 1.29
N VAL A 25 15.60 -3.31 -0.04
CA VAL A 25 16.88 -3.23 -0.78
C VAL A 25 17.62 -1.92 -0.54
N SER A 26 16.94 -0.91 -0.02
CA SER A 26 17.50 0.43 0.21
C SER A 26 17.82 0.70 1.68
N MET A 27 17.86 -0.34 2.54
CA MET A 27 18.20 -0.18 3.96
C MET A 27 19.67 0.16 4.20
N ARG A 28 20.57 -0.20 3.28
CA ARG A 28 22.02 0.05 3.40
C ARG A 28 22.65 0.34 2.03
N PRO A 29 23.02 1.60 1.72
CA PRO A 29 22.80 2.81 2.51
C PRO A 29 21.31 3.23 2.54
N PRO A 30 20.81 3.80 3.65
CA PRO A 30 19.42 4.22 3.78
C PRO A 30 19.07 5.28 2.74
N LYS A 31 18.23 4.91 1.78
CA LYS A 31 17.66 5.83 0.78
C LYS A 31 16.23 5.41 0.45
N LEU A 32 15.39 6.35 0.04
CA LEU A 32 14.05 6.04 -0.43
C LEU A 32 14.01 6.20 -1.96
N PRO A 33 13.91 5.11 -2.74
CA PRO A 33 13.82 5.19 -4.19
C PRO A 33 12.55 5.94 -4.62
N LYS A 34 12.65 6.77 -5.67
CA LYS A 34 11.49 7.47 -6.26
C LYS A 34 10.39 6.50 -6.74
N GLY A 35 10.77 5.27 -7.10
CA GLY A 35 9.81 4.22 -7.47
C GLY A 35 8.86 3.81 -6.34
N VAL A 36 9.27 3.92 -5.07
CA VAL A 36 8.42 3.60 -3.91
C VAL A 36 7.21 4.54 -3.83
N LEU A 37 7.36 5.80 -4.24
CA LEU A 37 6.24 6.75 -4.31
C LEU A 37 5.19 6.30 -5.34
N HIS A 38 5.63 5.83 -6.50
CA HIS A 38 4.70 5.32 -7.52
C HIS A 38 4.02 4.05 -7.02
N GLY A 39 4.78 3.14 -6.40
CA GLY A 39 4.24 1.92 -5.80
C GLY A 39 3.13 2.19 -4.77
N ILE A 40 3.37 3.09 -3.81
CA ILE A 40 2.37 3.39 -2.78
C ILE A 40 1.14 4.11 -3.35
N LEU A 41 1.32 5.01 -4.31
CA LEU A 41 0.21 5.69 -4.97
C LEU A 41 -0.62 4.72 -5.82
N THR A 42 0.03 3.82 -6.56
CA THR A 42 -0.66 2.75 -7.29
C THR A 42 -1.45 1.86 -6.35
N ALA A 43 -0.86 1.43 -5.22
CA ALA A 43 -1.56 0.62 -4.22
C ALA A 43 -2.76 1.37 -3.63
N LEU A 44 -2.60 2.65 -3.27
CA LEU A 44 -3.68 3.46 -2.69
C LEU A 44 -4.84 3.64 -3.67
N VAL A 45 -4.55 4.09 -4.90
CA VAL A 45 -5.58 4.37 -5.93
C VAL A 45 -6.32 3.08 -6.31
N THR A 46 -5.60 2.00 -6.58
CA THR A 46 -6.22 0.71 -6.91
C THR A 46 -7.06 0.17 -5.76
N GLY A 47 -6.62 0.35 -4.51
CA GLY A 47 -7.39 -0.03 -3.32
C GLY A 47 -8.74 0.69 -3.25
N VAL A 48 -8.73 2.03 -3.40
CA VAL A 48 -9.96 2.84 -3.40
C VAL A 48 -10.88 2.46 -4.56
N LEU A 49 -10.34 2.26 -5.75
CA LEU A 49 -11.13 1.84 -6.92
C LEU A 49 -11.77 0.47 -6.72
N MET A 50 -11.06 -0.50 -6.13
CA MET A 50 -11.63 -1.82 -5.85
C MET A 50 -12.82 -1.74 -4.88
N VAL A 51 -12.72 -0.92 -3.84
CA VAL A 51 -13.82 -0.73 -2.87
C VAL A 51 -15.01 -0.07 -3.55
N GLY A 52 -14.80 1.01 -4.30
CA GLY A 52 -15.90 1.69 -5.02
C GLY A 52 -16.59 0.81 -6.05
N ILE A 53 -15.86 -0.09 -6.73
CA ILE A 53 -16.46 -1.07 -7.64
C ILE A 53 -17.21 -2.16 -6.89
N ALA A 54 -16.69 -2.62 -5.74
CA ALA A 54 -17.36 -3.63 -4.92
C ALA A 54 -18.68 -3.09 -4.37
N GLU A 55 -18.69 -1.88 -3.79
CA GLU A 55 -19.91 -1.26 -3.25
C GLU A 55 -20.96 -0.89 -4.31
N SER A 56 -20.56 -0.68 -5.57
CA SER A 56 -21.48 -0.33 -6.65
C SER A 56 -22.02 -1.54 -7.44
N SER A 57 -21.65 -2.77 -7.06
CA SER A 57 -22.01 -3.97 -7.81
C SER A 57 -22.93 -4.89 -7.04
N ASP A 58 -24.15 -5.09 -7.53
CA ASP A 58 -25.12 -6.06 -6.99
C ASP A 58 -24.68 -7.53 -7.13
N THR A 59 -23.53 -7.79 -7.78
CA THR A 59 -23.04 -9.14 -8.09
C THR A 59 -21.78 -9.52 -7.31
N ILE A 60 -21.34 -8.65 -6.40
CA ILE A 60 -20.14 -8.79 -5.59
C ILE A 60 -20.55 -8.66 -4.13
N ASP A 61 -20.06 -9.56 -3.29
CA ASP A 61 -20.36 -9.51 -1.86
C ASP A 61 -19.88 -8.20 -1.25
N ASP A 62 -20.71 -7.64 -0.36
CA ASP A 62 -20.37 -6.43 0.38
C ASP A 62 -19.07 -6.64 1.16
N PRO A 63 -18.07 -5.78 0.96
CA PRO A 63 -16.80 -5.99 1.62
C PRO A 63 -16.85 -5.52 3.08
N ASP A 64 -16.05 -6.15 3.94
CA ASP A 64 -15.92 -5.73 5.34
C ASP A 64 -15.33 -4.32 5.42
N MET A 65 -16.20 -3.33 5.71
CA MET A 65 -15.84 -1.92 5.80
C MET A 65 -14.92 -1.61 6.98
N ALA A 66 -14.98 -2.39 8.06
CA ALA A 66 -14.05 -2.23 9.18
C ALA A 66 -12.64 -2.63 8.74
N LYS A 67 -12.50 -3.78 8.08
CA LYS A 67 -11.23 -4.24 7.49
C LYS A 67 -10.70 -3.26 6.45
N ILE A 68 -11.56 -2.74 5.56
CA ILE A 68 -11.17 -1.74 4.56
C ILE A 68 -10.66 -0.46 5.21
N THR A 69 -11.39 0.06 6.21
CA THR A 69 -11.04 1.31 6.88
C THR A 69 -9.68 1.21 7.57
N VAL A 70 -9.42 0.11 8.28
CA VAL A 70 -8.13 -0.13 8.92
C VAL A 70 -7.00 -0.17 7.87
N LYS A 71 -7.20 -0.91 6.76
CA LYS A 71 -6.20 -1.00 5.69
C LYS A 71 -5.95 0.36 5.03
N LEU A 72 -7.00 1.15 4.82
CA LEU A 72 -6.89 2.48 4.26
C LEU A 72 -6.09 3.41 5.18
N LEU A 73 -6.36 3.40 6.49
CA LEU A 73 -5.60 4.18 7.46
C LEU A 73 -4.11 3.83 7.45
N VAL A 74 -3.78 2.54 7.46
CA VAL A 74 -2.38 2.09 7.37
C VAL A 74 -1.75 2.55 6.05
N ALA A 75 -2.45 2.39 4.93
CA ALA A 75 -1.96 2.84 3.62
C ALA A 75 -1.72 4.35 3.57
N LEU A 76 -2.58 5.17 4.18
CA LEU A 76 -2.40 6.62 4.27
C LEU A 76 -1.18 7.00 5.11
N VAL A 77 -0.96 6.32 6.25
CA VAL A 77 0.25 6.52 7.06
C VAL A 77 1.51 6.19 6.26
N VAL A 78 1.52 5.03 5.58
CA VAL A 78 2.65 4.65 4.72
C VAL A 78 2.87 5.67 3.61
N THR A 79 1.80 6.13 2.95
CA THR A 79 1.86 7.17 1.91
C THR A 79 2.49 8.45 2.44
N ALA A 80 2.08 8.91 3.63
CA ALA A 80 2.64 10.09 4.27
C ALA A 80 4.14 9.94 4.56
N LEU A 81 4.56 8.79 5.12
CA LEU A 81 5.97 8.49 5.38
C LEU A 81 6.80 8.48 4.08
N VAL A 82 6.28 7.87 3.03
CA VAL A 82 6.94 7.83 1.71
C VAL A 82 7.05 9.24 1.11
N ILE A 83 5.99 10.05 1.14
CA ILE A 83 6.02 11.44 0.66
C ILE A 83 7.05 12.27 1.44
N VAL A 84 7.08 12.13 2.77
CA VAL A 84 8.07 12.83 3.61
C VAL A 84 9.48 12.39 3.26
N GLY A 85 9.73 11.09 3.11
CA GLY A 85 11.04 10.56 2.75
C GLY A 85 11.51 11.01 1.36
N VAL A 86 10.62 11.09 0.37
CA VAL A 86 10.95 11.60 -0.97
C VAL A 86 11.22 13.11 -0.94
N ARG A 87 10.42 13.88 -0.20
CA ARG A 87 10.60 15.35 -0.10
C ARG A 87 11.78 15.77 0.76
N LYS A 88 12.17 14.95 1.75
CA LYS A 88 13.24 15.23 2.70
C LYS A 88 14.24 14.06 2.75
N PRO A 89 15.03 13.84 1.68
CA PRO A 89 15.93 12.69 1.59
C PRO A 89 16.98 12.67 2.72
N ALA A 90 17.42 13.84 3.21
CA ALA A 90 18.34 13.95 4.35
C ALA A 90 17.77 13.40 5.67
N LYS A 91 16.45 13.20 5.77
CA LYS A 91 15.79 12.61 6.95
C LYS A 91 15.52 11.11 6.80
N VAL A 92 15.93 10.49 5.69
CA VAL A 92 15.72 9.06 5.47
C VAL A 92 16.73 8.29 6.31
N THR A 93 16.21 7.61 7.34
CA THR A 93 16.98 6.73 8.22
C THR A 93 16.55 5.29 8.01
N THR A 94 17.37 4.33 8.44
CA THR A 94 16.98 2.91 8.46
C THR A 94 15.73 2.69 9.31
N GLY A 95 15.50 3.50 10.35
CA GLY A 95 14.27 3.47 11.16
C GLY A 95 13.02 3.88 10.36
N LEU A 96 13.12 4.92 9.53
CA LEU A 96 12.01 5.32 8.63
C LEU A 96 11.69 4.21 7.62
N LEU A 97 12.73 3.62 7.02
CA LEU A 97 12.58 2.50 6.08
C LEU A 97 11.97 1.27 6.79
N GLY A 98 12.44 0.95 8.00
CA GLY A 98 11.87 -0.11 8.83
C GLY A 98 10.40 0.13 9.17
N ALA A 99 10.01 1.36 9.49
CA ALA A 99 8.61 1.72 9.73
C ALA A 99 7.74 1.52 8.48
N ILE A 100 8.21 1.95 7.30
CA ILE A 100 7.49 1.75 6.03
C ILE A 100 7.34 0.25 5.73
N ALA A 101 8.42 -0.52 5.85
CA ALA A 101 8.41 -1.96 5.62
C ALA A 101 7.47 -2.69 6.60
N GLY A 102 7.57 -2.36 7.89
CA GLY A 102 6.73 -2.95 8.94
C GLY A 102 5.25 -2.65 8.77
N LEU A 103 4.88 -1.39 8.49
CA LEU A 103 3.50 -1.00 8.21
C LEU A 103 2.96 -1.64 6.93
N THR A 104 3.80 -1.78 5.90
CA THR A 104 3.44 -2.48 4.67
C THR A 104 3.16 -3.96 4.95
N ALA A 105 4.03 -4.63 5.70
CA ALA A 105 3.83 -6.03 6.10
C ALA A 105 2.58 -6.19 6.98
N LEU A 106 2.34 -5.27 7.91
CA LEU A 106 1.12 -5.23 8.72
C LEU A 106 -0.13 -5.11 7.85
N ASN A 107 -0.13 -4.21 6.86
CA ASN A 107 -1.27 -4.04 5.96
C ASN A 107 -1.57 -5.32 5.14
N VAL A 108 -0.53 -6.02 4.70
CA VAL A 108 -0.66 -7.32 4.03
C VAL A 108 -1.17 -8.39 5.00
N ALA A 109 -0.66 -8.43 6.23
CA ALA A 109 -1.12 -9.35 7.27
C ALA A 109 -2.60 -9.15 7.58
N ILE A 110 -3.05 -7.90 7.73
CA ILE A 110 -4.48 -7.57 7.91
C ILE A 110 -5.31 -8.07 6.72
N ALA A 111 -4.78 -7.95 5.50
CA ALA A 111 -5.49 -8.44 4.32
C ALA A 111 -5.76 -9.95 4.38
N VAL A 112 -4.79 -10.74 4.86
CA VAL A 112 -4.82 -12.21 4.80
C VAL A 112 -5.37 -12.85 6.08
N LEU A 113 -5.04 -12.30 7.25
CA LEU A 113 -5.33 -12.91 8.55
C LEU A 113 -6.67 -12.48 9.15
N TRP A 114 -7.19 -11.30 8.79
CA TRP A 114 -8.49 -10.82 9.28
C TRP A 114 -9.63 -11.53 8.55
N ARG A 115 -10.50 -12.19 9.30
CA ARG A 115 -11.70 -12.90 8.85
C ARG A 115 -12.94 -12.36 9.53
#